data_AF-A0A4R5H2N1-F1
#
_entry.id   AF-A0A4R5H2N1-F1
#
_cell.length_a   1.000
_cell.length_b   1.000
_cell.length_c   1.000
_cell.angle_alpha   90.00
_cell.angle_beta   90.00
_cell.angle_gamma   90.00
#
_symmetry.space_group_name_H-M   'P 1'
#
loop_
_entity.id
_entity.type
_entity.pdbx_description
1 polymer ?
#
loop_
_entity_poly.entity_id
_entity_poly.type
_entity_poly.pdbx_seq_one_letter_code
_entity_poly.pdbx_strand_id
1 'polypeptide(L)'
;MDSAEATADKRQTFTLIYAAFVAGLCSIVYELLIATTVSYFLGNSVQYFSVTIGLYMAAMGIGSFVSKYIDKDILYTFIVVEAALGLLGGLSIPLLYLSYSVEGLFVPTYVALTISVGFLIGLEIPFLTRLMESFQSLKFNIANILSFDYAGALIATLAFPFFLLPVLGNYQSSLVLGLINLSIVAVLINIFSAKLAKKKGNATTLFLVVLAILLSALIFAHQVLEKWDQSLYSGRIIHAEQTPYQKIILTKYKDDIRLYLDGNIQFSSTDEHRYHESLVVFPLVHMETPIKRVLLLGAGDGLAIRELLKYDEVEEIVLVDLDKNVVELAKSNPYLSQLNQGSLEDNKVEIIFTDAFRFLKENEERFDLIISDLPDPNNLSLSRLYSKQFYQMMKGNLSINGLMVTQATSPYYAKEAFWSITNTVKAAGFGAVVPYHADIPSFGDWGFVMAKQSSVPFEFKRALSDVRYLNDAMLSSMRVFGSDQMSDTAEVNMLDKPVLLSYYLEGWRTYGY
;
A
#
# COMPACT_ATOMS: atom_id res chain seq x y z
N MET A 1 -13.77 21.19 55.71
CA MET A 1 -14.01 19.91 55.02
C MET A 1 -14.34 20.13 53.54
N ASP A 2 -14.96 21.25 53.15
CA ASP A 2 -15.43 21.48 51.77
C ASP A 2 -14.38 21.74 50.67
N SER A 3 -13.17 22.21 50.98
CA SER A 3 -12.17 22.54 49.94
C SER A 3 -11.44 21.31 49.38
N ALA A 4 -11.22 20.27 50.20
CA ALA A 4 -10.50 19.08 49.79
C ALA A 4 -11.37 18.14 48.92
N GLU A 5 -12.65 17.99 49.24
CA GLU A 5 -13.61 17.23 48.43
C GLU A 5 -13.86 17.89 47.07
N ALA A 6 -14.05 19.21 47.03
CA ALA A 6 -14.22 19.95 45.76
C ALA A 6 -12.98 19.86 44.84
N THR A 7 -11.78 19.75 45.43
CA THR A 7 -10.54 19.59 44.66
C THR A 7 -10.36 18.15 44.16
N ALA A 8 -10.80 17.16 44.95
CA ALA A 8 -10.79 15.75 44.56
C ALA A 8 -11.77 15.45 43.41
N ASP A 9 -12.96 16.02 43.45
CA ASP A 9 -13.97 15.86 42.38
C ASP A 9 -13.51 16.47 41.07
N LYS A 10 -12.90 17.67 41.08
CA LYS A 10 -12.31 18.28 39.88
C LYS A 10 -11.24 17.38 39.25
N ARG A 11 -10.38 16.76 40.06
CA ARG A 11 -9.32 15.86 39.59
C ARG A 11 -9.91 14.58 38.98
N GLN A 12 -10.97 14.03 39.58
CA GLN A 12 -11.68 12.86 39.08
C GLN A 12 -12.40 13.16 37.76
N THR A 13 -13.07 14.31 37.63
CA THR A 13 -13.70 14.74 36.37
C THR A 13 -12.68 14.91 35.25
N PHE A 14 -11.56 15.61 35.51
CA PHE A 14 -10.51 15.80 34.50
C PHE A 14 -9.90 14.46 34.04
N THR A 15 -9.81 13.48 34.93
CA THR A 15 -9.34 12.13 34.61
C THR A 15 -10.27 11.41 33.64
N LEU A 16 -11.58 11.51 33.84
CA LEU A 16 -12.57 10.89 32.95
C LEU A 16 -12.63 11.59 31.59
N ILE A 17 -12.42 12.91 31.56
CA ILE A 17 -12.26 13.67 30.32
C ILE A 17 -10.99 13.25 29.56
N TYR A 18 -9.87 13.10 30.27
CA TYR A 18 -8.63 12.57 29.70
C TYR A 18 -8.82 11.16 29.12
N ALA A 19 -9.52 10.29 29.85
CA ALA A 19 -9.86 8.96 29.38
C ALA A 19 -10.67 9.01 28.08
N ALA A 20 -11.74 9.80 28.03
CA ALA A 20 -12.55 10.00 26.82
C ALA A 20 -11.71 10.51 25.63
N PHE A 21 -10.81 11.46 25.87
CA PHE A 21 -9.94 12.00 24.82
C PHE A 21 -8.97 10.95 24.26
N VAL A 22 -8.26 10.23 25.15
CA VAL A 22 -7.26 9.24 24.74
C VAL A 22 -7.92 8.05 24.08
N ALA A 23 -9.06 7.61 24.58
CA ALA A 23 -9.75 6.45 24.04
C ALA A 23 -10.42 6.76 22.69
N GLY A 24 -10.99 7.96 22.50
CA GLY A 24 -11.43 8.42 21.18
C GLY A 24 -10.29 8.52 20.16
N LEU A 25 -9.09 8.94 20.61
CA LEU A 25 -7.88 8.89 19.80
C LEU A 25 -7.51 7.43 19.43
N CYS A 26 -7.43 6.53 20.41
CA CYS A 26 -7.05 5.13 20.19
C CYS A 26 -8.05 4.37 19.31
N SER A 27 -9.35 4.58 19.52
CA SER A 27 -10.45 3.96 18.78
C SER A 27 -10.28 4.12 17.27
N ILE A 28 -10.18 5.38 16.81
CA ILE A 28 -10.04 5.66 15.38
C ILE A 28 -8.70 5.16 14.84
N VAL A 29 -7.60 5.30 15.58
CA VAL A 29 -6.31 4.82 15.09
C VAL A 29 -6.28 3.30 14.95
N TYR A 30 -6.88 2.53 15.88
CA TYR A 30 -6.95 1.07 15.73
C TYR A 30 -7.77 0.65 14.52
N GLU A 31 -8.91 1.29 14.27
CA GLU A 31 -9.72 1.04 13.08
C GLU A 31 -8.93 1.31 11.80
N LEU A 32 -8.29 2.47 11.72
CA LEU A 32 -7.47 2.87 10.57
C LEU A 32 -6.27 1.94 10.36
N LEU A 33 -5.59 1.54 11.43
CA LEU A 33 -4.46 0.61 11.37
C LEU A 33 -4.88 -0.75 10.82
N ILE A 34 -5.99 -1.31 11.32
CA ILE A 34 -6.50 -2.61 10.85
C ILE A 34 -6.92 -2.49 9.37
N ALA A 35 -7.72 -1.49 9.01
CA ALA A 35 -8.17 -1.28 7.64
C ALA A 35 -7.01 -1.08 6.65
N THR A 36 -6.02 -0.27 7.04
CA THR A 36 -4.81 0.00 6.24
C THR A 36 -3.99 -1.27 6.07
N THR A 37 -3.75 -2.02 7.13
CA THR A 37 -2.95 -3.25 7.09
C THR A 37 -3.59 -4.31 6.20
N VAL A 38 -4.91 -4.51 6.33
CA VAL A 38 -5.65 -5.47 5.49
C VAL A 38 -5.68 -5.01 4.03
N SER A 39 -5.83 -3.72 3.78
CA SER A 39 -5.73 -3.15 2.43
C SER A 39 -4.35 -3.36 1.81
N TYR A 40 -3.27 -3.30 2.59
CA TYR A 40 -1.92 -3.54 2.08
C TYR A 40 -1.72 -5.01 1.73
N PHE A 41 -2.21 -5.93 2.55
CA PHE A 41 -2.03 -7.36 2.33
C PHE A 41 -2.97 -7.95 1.26
N LEU A 42 -4.15 -7.35 1.06
CA LEU A 42 -5.19 -7.89 0.16
C LEU A 42 -5.51 -6.96 -1.04
N GLY A 43 -4.84 -5.82 -1.18
CA GLY A 43 -4.85 -4.91 -2.34
C GLY A 43 -6.11 -4.04 -2.54
N ASN A 44 -7.31 -4.53 -2.20
CA ASN A 44 -8.57 -3.81 -2.45
C ASN A 44 -8.95 -2.84 -1.32
N SER A 45 -8.39 -1.63 -1.34
CA SER A 45 -8.61 -0.62 -0.30
C SER A 45 -10.08 -0.31 -0.05
N VAL A 46 -10.87 0.02 -1.09
CA VAL A 46 -12.28 0.41 -0.92
C VAL A 46 -13.09 -0.71 -0.26
N GLN A 47 -12.90 -1.96 -0.68
CA GLN A 47 -13.59 -3.10 -0.09
C GLN A 47 -13.21 -3.26 1.38
N TYR A 48 -11.92 -3.31 1.71
CA TYR A 48 -11.47 -3.62 3.06
C TYR A 48 -11.68 -2.47 4.05
N PHE A 49 -11.57 -1.21 3.63
CA PHE A 49 -12.01 -0.08 4.45
C PHE A 49 -13.51 -0.17 4.73
N SER A 50 -14.35 -0.42 3.71
CA SER A 50 -15.81 -0.50 3.89
C SER A 50 -16.23 -1.66 4.82
N VAL A 51 -15.64 -2.84 4.63
CA VAL A 51 -15.93 -4.02 5.48
C VAL A 51 -15.40 -3.81 6.90
N THR A 52 -14.21 -3.23 7.06
CA THR A 52 -13.65 -2.95 8.39
C THR A 52 -14.57 -2.00 9.14
N ILE A 53 -14.91 -0.84 8.55
CA ILE A 53 -15.81 0.15 9.16
C ILE A 53 -17.16 -0.51 9.52
N GLY A 54 -17.75 -1.27 8.59
CA GLY A 54 -19.03 -1.94 8.81
C GLY A 54 -19.01 -2.94 9.97
N LEU A 55 -17.99 -3.82 10.02
CA LEU A 55 -17.83 -4.79 11.11
C LEU A 55 -17.51 -4.09 12.43
N TYR A 56 -16.67 -3.07 12.40
CA TYR A 56 -16.24 -2.31 13.58
C TYR A 56 -17.40 -1.56 14.22
N MET A 57 -18.19 -0.83 13.42
CA MET A 57 -19.39 -0.13 13.88
C MET A 57 -20.46 -1.10 14.40
N ALA A 58 -20.67 -2.24 13.73
CA ALA A 58 -21.60 -3.26 14.20
C ALA A 58 -21.16 -3.83 15.57
N ALA A 59 -19.88 -4.16 15.72
CA ALA A 59 -19.31 -4.65 16.97
C ALA A 59 -19.39 -3.59 18.09
N MET A 60 -19.11 -2.33 17.78
CA MET A 60 -19.27 -1.20 18.70
C MET A 60 -20.71 -1.05 19.17
N GLY A 61 -21.69 -1.19 18.27
CA GLY A 61 -23.11 -1.20 18.62
C GLY A 61 -23.48 -2.34 19.58
N ILE A 62 -22.94 -3.54 19.34
CA ILE A 62 -23.13 -4.71 20.23
C ILE A 62 -22.49 -4.46 21.60
N GLY A 63 -21.27 -3.93 21.63
CA GLY A 63 -20.58 -3.56 22.88
C GLY A 63 -21.41 -2.56 23.69
N SER A 64 -21.88 -1.49 23.06
CA SER A 64 -22.72 -0.47 23.70
C SER A 64 -24.02 -1.06 24.24
N PHE A 65 -24.65 -1.98 23.51
CA PHE A 65 -25.82 -2.70 23.99
C PHE A 65 -25.52 -3.60 25.20
N VAL A 66 -24.44 -4.39 25.15
CA VAL A 66 -24.03 -5.30 26.24
C VAL A 66 -23.66 -4.54 27.51
N SER A 67 -23.14 -3.30 27.38
CA SER A 67 -22.80 -2.45 28.52
C SER A 67 -23.95 -2.29 29.54
N LYS A 68 -25.22 -2.38 29.07
CA LYS A 68 -26.44 -2.27 29.90
C LYS A 68 -26.61 -3.39 30.91
N TYR A 69 -25.98 -4.55 30.69
CA TYR A 69 -26.06 -5.70 31.59
C TYR A 69 -24.90 -5.75 32.60
N ILE A 70 -23.99 -4.78 32.53
CA ILE A 70 -22.80 -4.70 33.37
C ILE A 70 -22.97 -3.53 34.35
N ASP A 71 -23.49 -3.83 35.54
CA ASP A 71 -23.78 -2.81 36.56
C ASP A 71 -22.89 -2.91 37.81
N LYS A 72 -22.11 -4.00 37.94
CA LYS A 72 -21.25 -4.23 39.10
C LYS A 72 -19.85 -3.70 38.85
N ASP A 73 -19.33 -2.97 39.85
CA ASP A 73 -17.95 -2.48 39.91
C ASP A 73 -17.50 -1.77 38.62
N ILE A 74 -18.33 -0.85 38.10
CA ILE A 74 -18.14 -0.18 36.80
C ILE A 74 -16.71 0.34 36.62
N LEU A 75 -16.12 0.98 37.64
CA LEU A 75 -14.76 1.49 37.57
C LEU A 75 -13.71 0.39 37.34
N TYR A 76 -13.82 -0.73 38.07
CA TYR A 76 -12.88 -1.85 37.90
C TYR A 76 -13.08 -2.53 36.55
N THR A 77 -14.34 -2.71 36.13
CA THR A 77 -14.65 -3.29 34.83
C THR A 77 -14.15 -2.40 33.69
N PHE A 78 -14.28 -1.07 33.82
CA PHE A 78 -13.73 -0.12 32.87
C PHE A 78 -12.21 -0.24 32.77
N ILE A 79 -11.50 -0.34 33.91
CA ILE A 79 -10.05 -0.59 33.92
C ILE A 79 -9.67 -1.90 33.19
N VAL A 80 -10.44 -2.97 33.38
CA VAL A 80 -10.21 -4.25 32.69
C VAL A 80 -10.43 -4.10 31.19
N VAL A 81 -11.49 -3.40 30.78
CA VAL A 81 -11.78 -3.12 29.36
C VAL A 81 -10.67 -2.29 28.73
N GLU A 82 -10.20 -1.22 29.39
CA GLU A 82 -9.10 -0.39 28.88
C GLU A 82 -7.77 -1.14 28.76
N ALA A 83 -7.48 -2.02 29.73
CA ALA A 83 -6.30 -2.89 29.66
C ALA A 83 -6.42 -3.92 28.52
N ALA A 84 -7.60 -4.51 28.33
CA ALA A 84 -7.87 -5.45 27.25
C ALA A 84 -7.83 -4.75 25.87
N LEU A 85 -8.38 -3.54 25.77
CA LEU A 85 -8.36 -2.73 24.56
C LEU A 85 -6.94 -2.29 24.21
N GLY A 86 -6.16 -1.85 25.20
CA GLY A 86 -4.74 -1.52 25.00
C GLY A 86 -3.92 -2.73 24.54
N LEU A 87 -4.19 -3.92 25.08
CA LEU A 87 -3.53 -5.16 24.67
C LEU A 87 -3.93 -5.59 23.27
N LEU A 88 -5.24 -5.73 23.00
CA LEU A 88 -5.76 -6.25 21.73
C LEU A 88 -5.57 -5.25 20.59
N GLY A 89 -5.85 -3.97 20.83
CA GLY A 89 -5.55 -2.90 19.88
C GLY A 89 -4.05 -2.80 19.63
N GLY A 90 -3.24 -2.86 20.69
CA GLY A 90 -1.78 -2.82 20.59
C GLY A 90 -1.18 -3.97 19.77
N LEU A 91 -1.62 -5.20 20.04
CA LEU A 91 -1.15 -6.42 19.37
C LEU A 91 -1.88 -6.72 18.05
N SER A 92 -2.90 -5.95 17.67
CA SER A 92 -3.72 -6.22 16.49
C SER A 92 -2.87 -6.38 15.22
N ILE A 93 -2.02 -5.40 14.92
CA ILE A 93 -1.17 -5.41 13.73
C ILE A 93 -0.06 -6.47 13.82
N PRO A 94 0.67 -6.62 14.94
CA PRO A 94 1.57 -7.74 15.13
C PRO A 94 0.95 -9.11 14.84
N LEU A 95 -0.27 -9.35 15.30
CA LEU A 95 -0.99 -10.60 15.07
C LEU A 95 -1.41 -10.78 13.61
N LEU A 96 -1.76 -9.70 12.90
CA LEU A 96 -2.05 -9.73 11.46
C LEU A 96 -0.81 -10.06 10.63
N TYR A 97 0.35 -9.48 10.94
CA TYR A 97 1.60 -9.81 10.25
C TYR A 97 1.97 -11.29 10.45
N LEU A 98 1.87 -11.78 11.70
CA LEU A 98 2.14 -13.19 12.01
C LEU A 98 1.15 -14.15 11.35
N SER A 99 -0.13 -13.78 11.24
CA SER A 99 -1.14 -14.62 10.59
C SER A 99 -1.01 -14.63 9.07
N TYR A 100 -0.42 -13.61 8.47
CA TYR A 100 -0.18 -13.57 7.02
C TYR A 100 0.82 -14.65 6.58
N SER A 101 1.78 -15.03 7.43
CA SER A 101 2.73 -16.11 7.16
C SER A 101 2.11 -17.51 7.20
N VAL A 102 0.85 -17.65 7.60
CA VAL A 102 0.14 -18.93 7.72
C VAL A 102 -1.05 -18.93 6.78
N GLU A 103 -1.02 -19.82 5.78
CA GLU A 103 -2.05 -19.93 4.76
C GLU A 103 -3.46 -20.06 5.38
N GLY A 104 -4.40 -19.25 4.91
CA GLY A 104 -5.80 -19.26 5.35
C GLY A 104 -6.09 -18.63 6.71
N LEU A 105 -5.08 -18.23 7.50
CA LEU A 105 -5.28 -17.70 8.86
C LEU A 105 -5.55 -16.19 8.89
N PHE A 106 -5.06 -15.45 7.90
CA PHE A 106 -5.10 -13.98 7.88
C PHE A 106 -6.51 -13.39 8.00
N VAL A 107 -7.44 -13.80 7.13
CA VAL A 107 -8.82 -13.26 7.11
C VAL A 107 -9.59 -13.56 8.40
N PRO A 108 -9.58 -14.80 8.94
CA PRO A 108 -10.15 -15.08 10.26
C PRO A 108 -9.58 -14.21 11.38
N THR A 109 -8.25 -14.03 11.44
CA THR A 109 -7.60 -13.18 12.45
C THR A 109 -8.05 -11.72 12.31
N TYR A 110 -8.09 -11.19 11.09
CA TYR A 110 -8.61 -9.86 10.81
C TYR A 110 -10.04 -9.65 11.32
N VAL A 111 -10.97 -10.54 10.97
CA VAL A 111 -12.36 -10.43 11.39
C VAL A 111 -12.48 -10.52 12.92
N ALA A 112 -11.76 -11.45 13.54
CA ALA A 112 -11.78 -11.63 15.00
C ALA A 112 -11.25 -10.40 15.75
N LEU A 113 -10.13 -9.81 15.28
CA LEU A 113 -9.55 -8.61 15.90
C LEU A 113 -10.46 -7.40 15.72
N THR A 114 -11.00 -7.19 14.52
CA THR A 114 -11.93 -6.09 14.22
C THR A 114 -13.15 -6.12 15.13
N ILE A 115 -13.78 -7.30 15.26
CA ILE A 115 -14.95 -7.47 16.14
C ILE A 115 -14.57 -7.29 17.60
N SER A 116 -13.43 -7.85 18.05
CA SER A 116 -13.03 -7.78 19.46
C SER A 116 -12.70 -6.35 19.89
N VAL A 117 -11.93 -5.62 19.08
CA VAL A 117 -11.55 -4.22 19.34
C VAL A 117 -12.79 -3.32 19.27
N GLY A 118 -13.60 -3.44 18.22
CA GLY A 118 -14.83 -2.67 18.06
C GLY A 118 -15.81 -2.91 19.23
N PHE A 119 -15.97 -4.16 19.66
CA PHE A 119 -16.80 -4.50 20.82
C PHE A 119 -16.33 -3.83 22.12
N LEU A 120 -15.02 -3.87 22.39
CA LEU A 120 -14.45 -3.26 23.60
C LEU A 120 -14.64 -1.74 23.62
N ILE A 121 -14.44 -1.08 22.48
CA ILE A 121 -14.69 0.37 22.35
C ILE A 121 -16.18 0.69 22.50
N GLY A 122 -17.06 -0.18 22.01
CA GLY A 122 -18.50 -0.04 22.21
C GLY A 122 -18.91 0.07 23.69
N LEU A 123 -18.16 -0.56 24.60
CA LEU A 123 -18.42 -0.51 26.04
C LEU A 123 -18.02 0.82 26.69
N GLU A 124 -17.17 1.61 26.04
CA GLU A 124 -16.41 2.70 26.64
C GLU A 124 -17.27 3.92 26.99
N ILE A 125 -17.96 4.51 26.00
CA ILE A 125 -18.80 5.70 26.19
C ILE A 125 -19.91 5.45 27.25
N PRO A 126 -20.62 4.31 27.25
CA PRO A 126 -21.58 4.00 28.32
C PRO A 126 -20.94 3.87 29.71
N PHE A 127 -19.72 3.35 29.83
CA PHE A 127 -19.01 3.29 31.11
C PHE A 127 -18.56 4.68 31.56
N LEU A 128 -17.93 5.47 30.69
CA LEU A 128 -17.52 6.84 30.99
C LEU A 128 -18.71 7.70 31.43
N THR A 129 -19.84 7.59 30.73
CA THR A 129 -21.07 8.32 31.06
C THR A 129 -21.55 7.98 32.46
N ARG A 130 -21.66 6.69 32.80
CA ARG A 130 -22.08 6.22 34.13
C ARG A 130 -21.09 6.57 35.23
N LEU A 131 -19.79 6.61 34.94
CA LEU A 131 -18.78 7.06 35.89
C LEU A 131 -18.88 8.57 36.17
N MET A 132 -19.18 9.38 35.14
CA MET A 132 -19.33 10.83 35.25
C MET A 132 -20.65 11.27 35.92
N GLU A 133 -21.71 10.46 35.87
CA GLU A 133 -22.98 10.71 36.57
C GLU A 133 -22.80 11.00 38.07
N SER A 134 -21.75 10.47 38.69
CA SER A 134 -21.45 10.72 40.10
C SER A 134 -20.89 12.12 40.43
N PHE A 135 -20.53 12.92 39.43
CA PHE A 135 -19.84 14.21 39.62
C PHE A 135 -20.56 15.43 39.02
N GLN A 136 -21.42 15.23 38.04
CA GLN A 136 -22.06 16.32 37.27
C GLN A 136 -23.43 15.86 36.74
N SER A 137 -24.25 16.82 36.29
CA SER A 137 -25.56 16.49 35.70
C SER A 137 -25.42 15.73 34.37
N LEU A 138 -26.29 14.73 34.17
CA LEU A 138 -26.26 13.80 33.03
C LEU A 138 -26.10 14.49 31.65
N LYS A 139 -26.80 15.60 31.45
CA LYS A 139 -26.80 16.35 30.18
C LYS A 139 -25.43 16.99 29.87
N PHE A 140 -24.78 17.59 30.88
CA PHE A 140 -23.46 18.19 30.71
C PHE A 140 -22.36 17.12 30.58
N ASN A 141 -22.55 15.96 31.21
CA ASN A 141 -21.61 14.85 31.14
C ASN A 141 -21.48 14.25 29.74
N ILE A 142 -22.60 13.91 29.13
CA ILE A 142 -22.61 13.25 27.82
C ILE A 142 -22.01 14.19 26.76
N ALA A 143 -22.37 15.47 26.80
CA ALA A 143 -21.84 16.46 25.86
C ALA A 143 -20.32 16.63 25.98
N ASN A 144 -19.78 16.69 27.20
CA ASN A 144 -18.34 16.83 27.41
C ASN A 144 -17.59 15.56 26.97
N ILE A 145 -18.04 14.37 27.37
CA ILE A 145 -17.40 13.09 26.98
C ILE A 145 -17.32 12.99 25.46
N LEU A 146 -18.44 13.15 24.76
CA LEU A 146 -18.48 13.06 23.30
C LEU A 146 -17.64 14.14 22.62
N SER A 147 -17.58 15.35 23.18
CA SER A 147 -16.76 16.42 22.60
C SER A 147 -15.27 16.10 22.67
N PHE A 148 -14.80 15.55 23.79
CA PHE A 148 -13.40 15.18 23.95
C PHE A 148 -13.04 13.91 23.18
N ASP A 149 -13.96 12.96 23.09
CA ASP A 149 -13.85 11.79 22.21
C ASP A 149 -13.66 12.23 20.74
N TYR A 150 -14.54 13.11 20.23
CA TYR A 150 -14.42 13.65 18.88
C TYR A 150 -13.16 14.50 18.66
N ALA A 151 -12.70 15.23 19.67
CA ALA A 151 -11.43 15.95 19.58
C ALA A 151 -10.24 14.98 19.48
N GLY A 152 -10.26 13.89 20.25
CA GLY A 152 -9.27 12.82 20.18
C GLY A 152 -9.28 12.15 18.81
N ALA A 153 -10.46 11.81 18.30
CA ALA A 153 -10.68 11.24 16.97
C ALA A 153 -10.14 12.14 15.84
N LEU A 154 -10.39 13.45 15.89
CA LEU A 154 -9.86 14.39 14.90
C LEU A 154 -8.32 14.42 14.90
N ILE A 155 -7.71 14.48 16.08
CA ILE A 155 -6.24 14.45 16.20
C ILE A 155 -5.70 13.12 15.69
N ALA A 156 -6.36 12.00 16.01
CA ALA A 156 -6.03 10.67 15.50
C ALA A 156 -6.04 10.60 13.97
N THR A 157 -7.13 11.02 13.33
CA THR A 157 -7.27 10.95 11.85
C THR A 157 -6.20 11.76 11.10
N LEU A 158 -5.68 12.84 11.70
CA LEU A 158 -4.60 13.64 11.13
C LEU A 158 -3.22 13.08 11.50
N ALA A 159 -3.00 12.72 12.77
CA ALA A 159 -1.72 12.21 13.24
C ALA A 159 -1.36 10.87 12.58
N PHE A 160 -2.36 10.04 12.24
CA PHE A 160 -2.12 8.74 11.63
C PHE A 160 -1.35 8.80 10.29
N PRO A 161 -1.90 9.42 9.21
CA PRO A 161 -1.22 9.45 7.91
C PRO A 161 0.01 10.37 7.88
N PHE A 162 0.04 11.44 8.68
CA PHE A 162 1.08 12.47 8.60
C PHE A 162 2.23 12.30 9.60
N PHE A 163 2.08 11.48 10.64
CA PHE A 163 3.10 11.32 11.68
C PHE A 163 3.32 9.86 12.07
N LEU A 164 2.28 9.13 12.47
CA LEU A 164 2.43 7.75 12.94
C LEU A 164 2.93 6.83 11.83
N LEU A 165 2.29 6.86 10.66
CA LEU A 165 2.66 6.00 9.54
C LEU A 165 4.07 6.32 9.00
N PRO A 166 4.46 7.57 8.71
CA PRO A 166 5.79 7.87 8.18
C PRO A 166 6.94 7.63 9.17
N VAL A 167 6.70 7.82 10.48
CA VAL A 167 7.78 7.75 11.49
C VAL A 167 7.89 6.35 12.12
N LEU A 168 6.76 5.69 12.39
CA LEU A 168 6.71 4.42 13.12
C LEU A 168 6.25 3.23 12.25
N GLY A 169 5.61 3.50 11.11
CA GLY A 169 4.92 2.46 10.32
C GLY A 169 3.71 1.86 11.07
N ASN A 170 2.96 0.98 10.39
CA ASN A 170 1.73 0.39 10.95
C ASN A 170 2.01 -0.47 12.21
N TYR A 171 3.06 -1.30 12.16
CA TYR A 171 3.36 -2.28 13.20
C TYR A 171 3.70 -1.63 14.55
N GLN A 172 4.61 -0.65 14.56
CA GLN A 172 5.01 0.00 15.81
C GLN A 172 3.95 1.01 16.27
N SER A 173 3.22 1.64 15.34
CA SER A 173 2.11 2.54 15.68
C SER A 173 1.07 1.84 16.55
N SER A 174 0.65 0.61 16.21
CA SER A 174 -0.33 -0.11 17.04
C SER A 174 0.17 -0.31 18.47
N LEU A 175 1.43 -0.74 18.64
CA LEU A 175 2.05 -0.97 19.95
C LEU A 175 2.15 0.32 20.77
N VAL A 176 2.57 1.42 20.16
CA VAL A 176 2.63 2.74 20.82
C VAL A 176 1.24 3.20 21.24
N LEU A 177 0.22 3.01 20.39
CA LEU A 177 -1.16 3.33 20.75
C LEU A 177 -1.69 2.44 21.88
N GLY A 178 -1.28 1.17 21.93
CA GLY A 178 -1.55 0.28 23.07
C GLY A 178 -1.00 0.84 24.40
N LEU A 179 0.23 1.35 24.37
CA LEU A 179 0.87 2.00 25.53
C LEU A 179 0.18 3.33 25.90
N ILE A 180 -0.23 4.11 24.91
CA ILE A 180 -1.02 5.33 25.12
C ILE A 180 -2.37 4.98 25.75
N ASN A 181 -3.07 3.94 25.30
CA ASN A 181 -4.34 3.51 25.91
C ASN A 181 -4.14 3.06 27.37
N LEU A 182 -3.05 2.34 27.66
CA LEU A 182 -2.71 1.94 29.03
C LEU A 182 -2.45 3.12 29.98
N SER A 183 -2.17 4.32 29.47
CA SER A 183 -2.07 5.51 30.32
C SER A 183 -3.39 5.81 31.05
N ILE A 184 -4.54 5.49 30.42
CA ILE A 184 -5.87 5.61 31.05
C ILE A 184 -5.92 4.74 32.29
N VAL A 185 -5.51 3.48 32.18
CA VAL A 185 -5.47 2.52 33.30
C VAL A 185 -4.57 3.03 34.43
N ALA A 186 -3.37 3.51 34.09
CA ALA A 186 -2.43 4.03 35.09
C ALA A 186 -3.01 5.22 35.87
N VAL A 187 -3.62 6.17 35.16
CA VAL A 187 -4.21 7.37 35.77
C VAL A 187 -5.43 7.01 36.62
N LEU A 188 -6.30 6.10 36.14
CA LEU A 188 -7.47 5.62 36.89
C LEU A 188 -7.07 4.92 38.19
N ILE A 189 -6.09 4.02 38.16
CA ILE A 189 -5.59 3.32 39.36
C ILE A 189 -5.03 4.32 40.38
N ASN A 190 -4.31 5.34 39.93
CA ASN A 190 -3.71 6.35 40.79
C ASN A 190 -4.79 7.23 41.47
N ILE A 191 -5.69 7.80 40.67
CA ILE A 191 -6.64 8.82 41.12
C ILE A 191 -7.84 8.21 41.85
N PHE A 192 -8.31 7.03 41.42
CA PHE A 192 -9.43 6.33 42.05
C PHE A 192 -8.99 5.20 43.00
N SER A 193 -7.74 5.24 43.48
CA SER A 193 -7.17 4.22 44.38
C SER A 193 -8.03 3.92 45.60
N ALA A 194 -8.67 4.94 46.19
CA ALA A 194 -9.58 4.79 47.33
C ALA A 194 -10.88 4.04 46.96
N LYS A 195 -11.46 4.31 45.78
CA LYS A 195 -12.68 3.62 45.30
C LYS A 195 -12.41 2.18 44.86
N LEU A 196 -11.19 1.88 44.42
CA LEU A 196 -10.75 0.54 44.02
C LEU A 196 -10.49 -0.39 45.22
N ALA A 197 -10.12 0.16 46.38
CA ALA A 197 -9.89 -0.55 47.65
C ALA A 197 -9.25 -1.95 47.46
N LYS A 198 -10.01 -3.02 47.72
CA LYS A 198 -9.55 -4.42 47.67
C LYS A 198 -9.14 -4.90 46.27
N LYS A 199 -9.59 -4.24 45.19
CA LYS A 199 -9.29 -4.61 43.80
C LYS A 199 -8.08 -3.88 43.21
N LYS A 200 -7.51 -2.89 43.93
CA LYS A 200 -6.37 -2.11 43.45
C LYS A 200 -5.15 -2.99 43.10
N GLY A 201 -4.87 -4.01 43.92
CA GLY A 201 -3.77 -4.95 43.68
C GLY A 201 -3.93 -5.67 42.33
N ASN A 202 -5.10 -6.27 42.10
CA ASN A 202 -5.39 -6.97 40.85
C ASN A 202 -5.32 -6.04 39.63
N ALA A 203 -5.87 -4.82 39.73
CA ALA A 203 -5.79 -3.82 38.67
C ALA A 203 -4.33 -3.42 38.36
N THR A 204 -3.50 -3.27 39.40
CA THR A 204 -2.08 -2.92 39.24
C THR A 204 -1.31 -4.08 38.60
N THR A 205 -1.57 -5.32 39.02
CA THR A 205 -0.96 -6.51 38.40
C THR A 205 -1.36 -6.62 36.93
N LEU A 206 -2.65 -6.45 36.60
CA LEU A 206 -3.12 -6.45 35.23
C LEU A 206 -2.40 -5.39 34.39
N PHE A 207 -2.33 -4.15 34.89
CA PHE A 207 -1.61 -3.06 34.23
C PHE A 207 -0.14 -3.42 33.97
N LEU A 208 0.58 -3.91 34.99
CA LEU A 208 2.00 -4.25 34.86
C LEU A 208 2.24 -5.40 33.88
N VAL A 209 1.36 -6.40 33.85
CA VAL A 209 1.44 -7.52 32.91
C VAL A 209 1.24 -7.04 31.48
N VAL A 210 0.18 -6.27 31.22
CA VAL A 210 -0.09 -5.75 29.87
C VAL A 210 1.01 -4.79 29.42
N LEU A 211 1.48 -3.92 30.32
CA LEU A 211 2.60 -3.02 30.06
C LEU A 211 3.86 -3.80 29.67
N ALA A 212 4.20 -4.85 30.42
CA ALA A 212 5.37 -5.69 30.13
C ALA A 212 5.25 -6.39 28.77
N ILE A 213 4.07 -6.89 28.42
CA ILE A 213 3.82 -7.52 27.11
C ILE A 213 4.01 -6.51 25.98
N LEU A 214 3.38 -5.34 26.06
CA LEU A 214 3.46 -4.32 25.01
C LEU A 214 4.86 -3.71 24.88
N LEU A 215 5.56 -3.45 25.99
CA LEU A 215 6.95 -2.99 25.96
C LEU A 215 7.87 -4.04 25.37
N SER A 216 7.70 -5.31 25.72
CA SER A 216 8.48 -6.41 25.14
C SER A 216 8.23 -6.48 23.63
N ALA A 217 6.96 -6.47 23.20
CA ALA A 217 6.62 -6.48 21.79
C ALA A 217 7.22 -5.29 21.03
N LEU A 218 7.23 -4.09 21.63
CA LEU A 218 7.83 -2.89 21.03
C LEU A 218 9.36 -2.98 20.92
N ILE A 219 10.04 -3.47 21.97
CA ILE A 219 11.50 -3.65 21.98
C ILE A 219 11.94 -4.67 20.92
N PHE A 220 11.19 -5.77 20.77
CA PHE A 220 11.49 -6.82 19.80
C PHE A 220 10.87 -6.59 18.42
N ALA A 221 10.09 -5.52 18.22
CA ALA A 221 9.33 -5.27 16.99
C ALA A 221 10.23 -5.30 15.75
N HIS A 222 11.37 -4.61 15.80
CA HIS A 222 12.29 -4.53 14.67
C HIS A 222 12.87 -5.90 14.30
N GLN A 223 13.28 -6.70 15.28
CA GLN A 223 13.81 -8.05 15.05
C GLN A 223 12.76 -9.01 14.49
N VAL A 224 11.51 -8.89 14.93
CA VAL A 224 10.40 -9.69 14.42
C VAL A 224 10.07 -9.31 12.97
N LEU A 225 9.99 -8.01 12.68
CA LEU A 225 9.76 -7.49 11.34
C LEU A 225 10.86 -7.90 10.37
N GLU A 226 12.14 -7.76 10.74
CA GLU A 226 13.26 -8.19 9.89
C GLU A 226 13.22 -9.69 9.59
N LYS A 227 12.94 -10.52 10.60
CA LYS A 227 12.80 -11.98 10.39
C LYS A 227 11.62 -12.34 9.52
N TRP A 228 10.50 -11.64 9.69
CA TRP A 228 9.30 -11.83 8.88
C TRP A 228 9.56 -11.41 7.44
N ASP A 229 10.13 -10.23 7.20
CA ASP A 229 10.51 -9.76 5.87
C ASP A 229 11.44 -10.76 5.20
N GLN A 230 12.51 -11.20 5.88
CA GLN A 230 13.45 -12.17 5.34
C GLN A 230 12.80 -13.54 5.03
N SER A 231 11.69 -13.89 5.70
CA SER A 231 10.94 -15.13 5.41
C SER A 231 10.10 -15.04 4.13
N LEU A 232 9.79 -13.83 3.67
CA LEU A 232 9.02 -13.60 2.45
C LEU A 232 9.87 -13.65 1.17
N TYR A 233 11.19 -13.48 1.28
CA TYR A 233 12.07 -13.41 0.12
C TYR A 233 13.06 -14.57 0.07
N SER A 234 13.27 -15.09 -1.14
CA SER A 234 14.21 -16.20 -1.39
C SER A 234 15.69 -15.81 -1.27
N GLY A 235 16.01 -14.51 -1.35
CA GLY A 235 17.36 -13.95 -1.23
C GLY A 235 17.59 -13.21 0.08
N ARG A 236 18.87 -13.01 0.45
CA ARG A 236 19.23 -12.16 1.59
C ARG A 236 18.84 -10.72 1.28
N ILE A 237 18.12 -10.06 2.18
CA ILE A 237 17.85 -8.63 2.07
C ILE A 237 19.16 -7.86 2.22
N ILE A 238 19.52 -7.07 1.21
CA ILE A 238 20.71 -6.21 1.17
C ILE A 238 20.38 -4.71 1.20
N HIS A 239 19.12 -4.34 0.95
CA HIS A 239 18.57 -3.00 1.18
C HIS A 239 17.10 -3.13 1.58
N ALA A 240 16.67 -2.32 2.55
CA ALA A 240 15.27 -2.23 2.95
C ALA A 240 14.96 -0.79 3.36
N GLU A 241 13.95 -0.20 2.74
CA GLU A 241 13.59 1.19 2.94
C GLU A 241 12.08 1.38 2.78
N GLN A 242 11.46 2.17 3.65
CA GLN A 242 10.08 2.59 3.52
C GLN A 242 10.04 4.04 3.05
N THR A 243 9.43 4.31 1.90
CA THR A 243 9.19 5.66 1.37
C THR A 243 7.73 6.06 1.64
N PRO A 244 7.36 7.33 1.44
CA PRO A 244 5.96 7.76 1.47
C PRO A 244 5.08 7.07 0.42
N TYR A 245 5.68 6.45 -0.60
CA TYR A 245 4.98 5.82 -1.71
C TYR A 245 4.90 4.30 -1.58
N GLN A 246 5.98 3.65 -1.13
CA GLN A 246 6.11 2.19 -1.16
C GLN A 246 7.27 1.68 -0.28
N LYS A 247 7.29 0.37 -0.03
CA LYS A 247 8.41 -0.35 0.58
C LYS A 247 9.34 -0.87 -0.51
N ILE A 248 10.61 -0.44 -0.46
CA ILE A 248 11.67 -0.87 -1.37
C ILE A 248 12.51 -1.95 -0.70
N ILE A 249 12.61 -3.12 -1.33
CA ILE A 249 13.44 -4.23 -0.86
C ILE A 249 14.35 -4.69 -1.99
N LEU A 250 15.65 -4.73 -1.72
CA LEU A 250 16.64 -5.33 -2.61
C LEU A 250 17.17 -6.61 -1.98
N THR A 251 17.12 -7.70 -2.72
CA THR A 251 17.65 -8.98 -2.25
C THR A 251 18.77 -9.49 -3.14
N LYS A 252 19.65 -10.30 -2.56
CA LYS A 252 20.73 -10.98 -3.26
C LYS A 252 20.72 -12.46 -2.94
N TYR A 253 20.73 -13.28 -3.99
CA TYR A 253 20.98 -14.72 -3.91
C TYR A 253 22.02 -15.12 -4.95
N LYS A 254 23.24 -15.45 -4.50
CA LYS A 254 24.41 -15.61 -5.39
C LYS A 254 24.61 -14.35 -6.24
N ASP A 255 24.53 -14.44 -7.57
CA ASP A 255 24.67 -13.33 -8.52
C ASP A 255 23.31 -12.73 -8.93
N ASP A 256 22.21 -13.28 -8.43
CA ASP A 256 20.86 -12.79 -8.67
C ASP A 256 20.54 -11.64 -7.71
N ILE A 257 20.21 -10.47 -8.29
CA ILE A 257 19.78 -9.26 -7.62
C ILE A 257 18.34 -9.00 -8.00
N ARG A 258 17.46 -8.91 -7.00
CA ARG A 258 16.03 -8.70 -7.22
C ARG A 258 15.54 -7.49 -6.46
N LEU A 259 14.85 -6.61 -7.18
CA LEU A 259 14.14 -5.47 -6.60
C LEU A 259 12.68 -5.88 -6.37
N TYR A 260 12.16 -5.55 -5.19
CA TYR A 260 10.77 -5.69 -4.84
C TYR A 260 10.21 -4.35 -4.39
N LEU A 261 9.02 -4.00 -4.87
CA LEU A 261 8.24 -2.84 -4.43
C LEU A 261 6.92 -3.34 -3.86
N ASP A 262 6.66 -3.01 -2.59
CA ASP A 262 5.52 -3.52 -1.81
C ASP A 262 5.36 -5.05 -1.91
N GLY A 263 6.49 -5.77 -1.92
CA GLY A 263 6.53 -7.23 -2.01
C GLY A 263 6.42 -7.81 -3.43
N ASN A 264 6.06 -7.01 -4.43
CA ASN A 264 5.99 -7.46 -5.83
C ASN A 264 7.36 -7.34 -6.48
N ILE A 265 7.82 -8.39 -7.15
CA ILE A 265 9.08 -8.37 -7.88
C ILE A 265 8.99 -7.38 -9.06
N GLN A 266 9.98 -6.50 -9.18
CA GLN A 266 10.08 -5.51 -10.27
C GLN A 266 11.12 -5.88 -11.31
N PHE A 267 12.15 -6.64 -10.92
CA PHE A 267 13.04 -7.33 -11.84
C PHE A 267 13.89 -8.37 -11.10
N SER A 268 14.51 -9.25 -11.88
CA SER A 268 15.58 -10.15 -11.46
C SER A 268 16.77 -9.97 -12.41
N SER A 269 17.99 -9.78 -11.88
CA SER A 269 19.17 -9.48 -12.71
C SER A 269 19.52 -10.60 -13.70
N THR A 270 19.02 -11.81 -13.45
CA THR A 270 19.21 -12.98 -14.30
C THR A 270 18.43 -12.93 -15.61
N ASP A 271 17.31 -12.21 -15.65
CA ASP A 271 16.36 -12.23 -16.78
C ASP A 271 15.74 -10.88 -17.13
N GLU A 272 16.05 -9.79 -16.43
CA GLU A 272 15.54 -8.44 -16.73
C GLU A 272 15.78 -8.02 -18.18
N HIS A 273 16.88 -8.46 -18.80
CA HIS A 273 17.17 -8.19 -20.22
C HIS A 273 16.03 -8.67 -21.14
N ARG A 274 15.32 -9.75 -20.78
CA ARG A 274 14.16 -10.23 -21.54
C ARG A 274 13.00 -9.24 -21.47
N TYR A 275 12.74 -8.69 -20.28
CA TYR A 275 11.72 -7.66 -20.06
C TYR A 275 12.08 -6.39 -20.83
N HIS A 276 13.26 -5.83 -20.59
CA HIS A 276 13.64 -4.53 -21.17
C HIS A 276 13.85 -4.59 -22.67
N GLU A 277 14.37 -5.69 -23.24
CA GLU A 277 14.40 -5.85 -24.70
C GLU A 277 12.98 -5.93 -25.29
N SER A 278 12.06 -6.65 -24.63
CA SER A 278 10.67 -6.75 -25.09
C SER A 278 9.90 -5.42 -24.92
N LEU A 279 10.22 -4.64 -23.89
CA LEU A 279 9.60 -3.35 -23.63
C LEU A 279 10.15 -2.25 -24.54
N VAL A 280 11.45 -2.23 -24.79
CA VAL A 280 12.14 -1.16 -25.54
C VAL A 280 12.32 -1.56 -27.00
N VAL A 281 13.09 -2.62 -27.26
CA VAL A 281 13.56 -2.97 -28.60
C VAL A 281 12.43 -3.43 -29.51
N PHE A 282 11.46 -4.20 -28.98
CA PHE A 282 10.33 -4.66 -29.79
C PHE A 282 9.51 -3.50 -30.39
N PRO A 283 9.14 -2.45 -29.64
CA PRO A 283 8.62 -1.23 -30.24
C PRO A 283 9.53 -0.59 -31.29
N LEU A 284 10.84 -0.48 -31.03
CA LEU A 284 11.76 0.22 -31.92
C LEU A 284 11.85 -0.44 -33.30
N VAL A 285 11.79 -1.77 -33.39
CA VAL A 285 11.85 -2.45 -34.68
C VAL A 285 10.68 -2.11 -35.62
N HIS A 286 9.62 -1.47 -35.12
CA HIS A 286 8.46 -1.03 -35.92
C HIS A 286 8.51 0.44 -36.34
N MET A 287 9.49 1.21 -35.85
CA MET A 287 9.56 2.65 -36.11
C MET A 287 10.38 2.91 -37.38
N GLU A 288 9.81 3.65 -38.33
CA GLU A 288 10.53 4.08 -39.55
C GLU A 288 11.32 5.37 -39.34
N THR A 289 10.80 6.27 -38.50
CA THR A 289 11.42 7.57 -38.21
C THR A 289 12.43 7.45 -37.07
N PRO A 290 13.50 8.26 -37.06
CA PRO A 290 14.44 8.32 -35.93
C PRO A 290 13.73 8.64 -34.61
N ILE A 291 14.18 8.01 -33.53
CA ILE A 291 13.62 8.18 -32.18
C ILE A 291 14.45 9.23 -31.45
N LYS A 292 14.12 10.51 -31.61
CA LYS A 292 14.95 11.59 -31.03
C LYS A 292 14.62 11.83 -29.57
N ARG A 293 13.33 11.87 -29.25
CA ARG A 293 12.84 12.19 -27.91
C ARG A 293 12.00 11.05 -27.34
N VAL A 294 12.41 10.56 -26.17
CA VAL A 294 11.74 9.46 -25.47
C VAL A 294 11.19 9.95 -24.13
N LEU A 295 9.96 9.58 -23.81
CA LEU A 295 9.39 9.74 -22.49
C LEU A 295 9.26 8.37 -21.81
N LEU A 296 9.85 8.23 -20.64
CA LEU A 296 9.70 7.08 -19.76
C LEU A 296 8.83 7.47 -18.56
N LEU A 297 7.73 6.75 -18.34
CA LEU A 297 6.88 6.89 -17.16
C LEU A 297 7.14 5.69 -16.24
N GLY A 298 7.70 5.91 -15.06
CA GLY A 298 8.27 4.85 -14.22
C GLY A 298 9.70 4.52 -14.63
N ALA A 299 10.12 3.26 -14.53
CA ALA A 299 11.49 2.79 -14.84
C ALA A 299 12.63 3.48 -14.05
N GLY A 300 12.38 3.86 -12.79
CA GLY A 300 13.39 4.50 -11.93
C GLY A 300 14.65 3.67 -11.65
N ASP A 301 14.66 2.38 -11.98
CA ASP A 301 15.83 1.48 -11.94
C ASP A 301 16.87 1.76 -13.04
N GLY A 302 16.46 2.42 -14.14
CA GLY A 302 17.34 2.82 -15.25
C GLY A 302 17.66 1.73 -16.28
N LEU A 303 17.08 0.53 -16.17
CA LEU A 303 17.37 -0.58 -17.10
C LEU A 303 16.73 -0.34 -18.48
N ALA A 304 15.53 0.25 -18.55
CA ALA A 304 14.95 0.68 -19.81
C ALA A 304 15.80 1.77 -20.51
N ILE A 305 16.36 2.71 -19.73
CA ILE A 305 17.26 3.76 -20.25
C ILE A 305 18.54 3.16 -20.82
N ARG A 306 19.11 2.15 -20.14
CA ARG A 306 20.29 1.42 -20.64
C ARG A 306 20.05 0.85 -22.04
N GLU A 307 18.87 0.28 -22.31
CA GLU A 307 18.52 -0.22 -23.64
C GLU A 307 18.35 0.90 -24.67
N LEU A 308 17.76 2.03 -24.29
CA LEU A 308 17.60 3.19 -25.17
C LEU A 308 18.93 3.83 -25.56
N LEU A 309 19.90 3.90 -24.64
CA LEU A 309 21.21 4.51 -24.87
C LEU A 309 22.09 3.75 -25.88
N LYS A 310 21.71 2.52 -26.27
CA LYS A 310 22.36 1.78 -27.37
C LYS A 310 22.10 2.40 -28.75
N TYR A 311 21.13 3.31 -28.86
CA TYR A 311 20.72 3.91 -30.12
C TYR A 311 21.20 5.37 -30.21
N ASP A 312 22.19 5.62 -31.06
CA ASP A 312 22.82 6.96 -31.22
C ASP A 312 21.83 8.06 -31.64
N GLU A 313 20.74 7.69 -32.30
CA GLU A 313 19.68 8.62 -32.73
C GLU A 313 18.83 9.18 -31.58
N VAL A 314 18.90 8.57 -30.39
CA VAL A 314 18.24 9.09 -29.19
C VAL A 314 19.01 10.31 -28.72
N GLU A 315 18.36 11.46 -28.78
CA GLU A 315 18.92 12.77 -28.42
C GLU A 315 18.55 13.16 -26.97
N GLU A 316 17.38 12.74 -26.49
CA GLU A 316 16.84 13.10 -25.19
C GLU A 316 15.93 12.01 -24.62
N ILE A 317 16.09 11.70 -23.33
CA ILE A 317 15.28 10.77 -22.56
C ILE A 317 14.74 11.52 -21.33
N VAL A 318 13.43 11.72 -21.27
CA VAL A 318 12.75 12.30 -20.10
C VAL A 318 12.19 11.16 -19.25
N LEU A 319 12.75 10.97 -18.06
CA LEU A 319 12.30 10.03 -17.06
C LEU A 319 11.38 10.72 -16.06
N VAL A 320 10.14 10.24 -15.94
CA VAL A 320 9.17 10.71 -14.96
C VAL A 320 8.89 9.59 -13.96
N ASP A 321 9.39 9.77 -12.74
CA ASP A 321 9.18 8.83 -11.64
C ASP A 321 8.59 9.55 -10.42
N LEU A 322 7.69 8.89 -9.70
CA LEU A 322 7.05 9.46 -8.52
C LEU A 322 7.98 9.39 -7.30
N ASP A 323 8.77 8.32 -7.19
CA ASP A 323 9.54 8.00 -5.99
C ASP A 323 11.04 8.26 -6.21
N LYS A 324 11.50 9.43 -5.75
CA LYS A 324 12.91 9.82 -5.82
C LYS A 324 13.85 8.78 -5.20
N ASN A 325 13.41 8.07 -4.16
CA ASN A 325 14.26 7.12 -3.46
C ASN A 325 14.60 5.90 -4.34
N VAL A 326 13.74 5.51 -5.29
CA VAL A 326 14.05 4.43 -6.25
C VAL A 326 15.19 4.84 -7.17
N VAL A 327 15.13 6.05 -7.73
CA VAL A 327 16.17 6.58 -8.64
C VAL A 327 17.50 6.76 -7.92
N GLU A 328 17.49 7.35 -6.71
CA GLU A 328 18.71 7.54 -5.92
C GLU A 328 19.32 6.19 -5.52
N LEU A 329 18.50 5.19 -5.18
CA LEU A 329 18.97 3.84 -4.92
C LEU A 329 19.61 3.21 -6.17
N ALA A 330 18.97 3.37 -7.34
CA ALA A 330 19.48 2.85 -8.61
C ALA A 330 20.80 3.50 -9.05
N LYS A 331 21.04 4.77 -8.67
CA LYS A 331 22.31 5.47 -8.90
C LYS A 331 23.40 5.06 -7.90
N SER A 332 23.05 5.01 -6.61
CA SER A 332 24.04 4.90 -5.53
C SER A 332 24.37 3.46 -5.12
N ASN A 333 23.46 2.50 -5.34
CA ASN A 333 23.70 1.11 -4.96
C ASN A 333 24.64 0.44 -5.98
N PRO A 334 25.78 -0.14 -5.56
CA PRO A 334 26.75 -0.73 -6.49
C PRO A 334 26.19 -1.84 -7.38
N TYR A 335 25.23 -2.64 -6.88
CA TYR A 335 24.64 -3.71 -7.67
C TYR A 335 23.71 -3.18 -8.76
N LEU A 336 22.94 -2.13 -8.45
CA LEU A 336 22.02 -1.51 -9.40
C LEU A 336 22.76 -0.65 -10.43
N SER A 337 23.71 0.16 -9.97
CA SER A 337 24.58 0.96 -10.84
C SER A 337 25.35 0.10 -11.84
N GLN A 338 25.82 -1.08 -11.42
CA GLN A 338 26.44 -2.05 -12.31
C GLN A 338 25.44 -2.62 -13.33
N LEU A 339 24.20 -2.88 -12.92
CA LEU A 339 23.17 -3.47 -13.77
C LEU A 339 22.63 -2.48 -14.82
N ASN A 340 22.40 -1.22 -14.42
CA ASN A 340 21.95 -0.15 -15.30
C ASN A 340 23.09 0.55 -16.06
N GLN A 341 24.35 0.25 -15.72
CA GLN A 341 25.56 0.76 -16.37
C GLN A 341 25.69 2.29 -16.31
N GLY A 342 25.19 2.92 -15.24
CA GLY A 342 25.22 4.37 -15.09
C GLY A 342 24.26 5.12 -16.01
N SER A 343 23.27 4.44 -16.60
CA SER A 343 22.32 5.03 -17.56
C SER A 343 21.59 6.26 -17.03
N LEU A 344 21.28 6.30 -15.72
CA LEU A 344 20.59 7.41 -15.06
C LEU A 344 21.45 8.69 -14.88
N GLU A 345 22.74 8.62 -15.19
CA GLU A 345 23.69 9.73 -15.11
C GLU A 345 24.15 10.23 -16.49
N ASP A 346 23.63 9.64 -17.57
CA ASP A 346 23.94 10.05 -18.94
C ASP A 346 23.43 11.47 -19.21
N ASN A 347 24.17 12.24 -20.02
CA ASN A 347 23.85 13.64 -20.31
C ASN A 347 22.60 13.82 -21.18
N LYS A 348 22.08 12.75 -21.79
CA LYS A 348 20.81 12.72 -22.52
C LYS A 348 19.59 12.54 -21.61
N VAL A 349 19.79 12.23 -20.33
CA VAL A 349 18.70 11.88 -19.40
C VAL A 349 18.31 13.06 -18.53
N GLU A 350 17.05 13.46 -18.62
CA GLU A 350 16.40 14.38 -17.69
C GLU A 350 15.47 13.60 -16.75
N ILE A 351 15.58 13.84 -15.44
CA ILE A 351 14.76 13.15 -14.44
C ILE A 351 13.83 14.15 -13.75
N ILE A 352 12.53 13.86 -13.80
CA ILE A 352 11.47 14.70 -13.24
C ILE A 352 10.71 13.91 -12.17
N PHE A 353 10.79 14.36 -10.92
CA PHE A 353 10.09 13.72 -9.80
C PHE A 353 8.66 14.25 -9.67
N THR A 354 7.71 13.57 -10.32
CA THR A 354 6.28 13.93 -10.26
C THR A 354 5.39 12.74 -10.61
N ASP A 355 4.10 12.84 -10.28
CA ASP A 355 3.09 11.88 -10.72
C ASP A 355 2.93 11.92 -12.26
N ALA A 356 3.00 10.76 -12.92
CA ALA A 356 2.93 10.63 -14.37
C ALA A 356 1.61 11.16 -14.95
N PHE A 357 0.50 11.02 -14.22
CA PHE A 357 -0.80 11.55 -14.64
C PHE A 357 -0.77 13.08 -14.67
N ARG A 358 -0.15 13.70 -13.67
CA ARG A 358 0.08 15.15 -13.62
C ARG A 358 1.00 15.61 -14.73
N PHE A 359 2.13 14.92 -14.95
CA PHE A 359 3.08 15.27 -16.01
C PHE A 359 2.41 15.29 -17.39
N LEU A 360 1.74 14.20 -17.78
CA LEU A 360 1.09 14.12 -19.10
C LEU A 360 -0.01 15.17 -19.31
N LYS A 361 -0.62 15.65 -18.22
CA LYS A 361 -1.63 16.71 -18.26
C LYS A 361 -1.03 18.10 -18.44
N GLU A 362 0.12 18.36 -17.81
CA GLU A 362 0.77 19.68 -17.78
C GLU A 362 1.78 19.85 -18.93
N ASN A 363 2.34 18.76 -19.46
CA ASN A 363 3.33 18.80 -20.53
C ASN A 363 2.73 19.26 -21.86
N GLU A 364 3.41 20.20 -22.52
CA GLU A 364 3.01 20.72 -23.83
C GLU A 364 3.81 20.12 -24.98
N GLU A 365 4.90 19.41 -24.67
CA GLU A 365 5.82 18.88 -25.66
C GLU A 365 5.36 17.52 -26.23
N ARG A 366 6.10 17.03 -27.24
CA ARG A 366 5.81 15.74 -27.89
C ARG A 366 7.03 14.85 -27.91
N PHE A 367 6.76 13.54 -27.86
CA PHE A 367 7.77 12.49 -27.86
C PHE A 367 7.56 11.52 -29.02
N ASP A 368 8.64 10.99 -29.56
CA ASP A 368 8.60 9.99 -30.64
C ASP A 368 8.29 8.59 -30.09
N LEU A 369 8.72 8.34 -28.85
CA LEU A 369 8.44 7.12 -28.13
C LEU A 369 8.00 7.44 -26.70
N ILE A 370 6.88 6.87 -26.27
CA ILE A 370 6.44 6.90 -24.87
C ILE A 370 6.44 5.47 -24.35
N ILE A 371 7.23 5.21 -23.30
CA ILE A 371 7.30 3.92 -22.62
C ILE A 371 6.68 4.09 -21.24
N SER A 372 5.62 3.33 -20.96
CA SER A 372 4.97 3.27 -19.65
C SER A 372 5.40 1.98 -18.94
N ASP A 373 6.37 2.12 -18.06
CA ASP A 373 6.97 1.06 -17.26
C ASP A 373 6.60 1.24 -15.78
N LEU A 374 5.28 1.19 -15.56
CA LEU A 374 4.69 1.40 -14.24
C LEU A 374 4.45 0.06 -13.56
N PRO A 375 4.46 0.01 -12.22
CA PRO A 375 4.12 -1.21 -11.48
C PRO A 375 2.70 -1.68 -11.78
N ASP A 376 2.46 -2.97 -11.59
CA ASP A 376 1.16 -3.59 -11.85
C ASP A 376 -0.02 -2.91 -11.09
N PRO A 377 -1.23 -2.92 -11.66
CA PRO A 377 -2.40 -2.20 -11.13
C PRO A 377 -3.03 -2.88 -9.90
N ASN A 378 -2.22 -3.19 -8.89
CA ASN A 378 -2.59 -3.93 -7.67
C ASN A 378 -3.29 -3.07 -6.60
N ASN A 379 -3.44 -1.76 -6.86
CA ASN A 379 -4.21 -0.83 -6.04
C ASN A 379 -4.87 0.25 -6.92
N LEU A 380 -5.78 1.04 -6.35
CA LEU A 380 -6.51 2.06 -7.09
C LEU A 380 -5.65 3.22 -7.63
N SER A 381 -4.59 3.59 -6.91
CA SER A 381 -3.67 4.65 -7.33
C SER A 381 -2.90 4.23 -8.59
N LEU A 382 -2.44 2.99 -8.66
CA LEU A 382 -1.79 2.43 -9.85
C LEU A 382 -2.79 2.14 -10.96
N SER A 383 -3.95 1.55 -10.66
CA SER A 383 -5.01 1.27 -11.66
C SER A 383 -5.47 2.53 -12.41
N ARG A 384 -5.43 3.70 -11.76
CA ARG A 384 -5.67 5.01 -12.39
C ARG A 384 -4.75 5.28 -13.59
N LEU A 385 -3.49 4.85 -13.49
CA LEU A 385 -2.46 4.98 -14.53
C LEU A 385 -2.61 3.95 -15.66
N TYR A 386 -3.71 3.20 -15.69
CA TYR A 386 -4.09 2.31 -16.79
C TYR A 386 -5.50 2.65 -17.28
N SER A 387 -5.99 3.85 -17.01
CA SER A 387 -7.32 4.29 -17.42
C SER A 387 -7.33 4.79 -18.86
N LYS A 388 -8.50 4.74 -19.49
CA LYS A 388 -8.73 5.34 -20.82
C LYS A 388 -8.24 6.79 -20.88
N GLN A 389 -8.54 7.57 -19.85
CA GLN A 389 -8.15 8.98 -19.75
C GLN A 389 -6.63 9.14 -19.73
N PHE A 390 -5.91 8.28 -19.02
CA PHE A 390 -4.45 8.29 -18.99
C PHE A 390 -3.84 8.02 -20.37
N TYR A 391 -4.33 6.98 -21.07
CA TYR A 391 -3.88 6.68 -22.43
C TYR A 391 -4.29 7.77 -23.44
N GLN A 392 -5.40 8.47 -23.24
CA GLN A 392 -5.76 9.64 -24.06
C GLN A 392 -4.76 10.79 -23.89
N MET A 393 -4.28 11.03 -22.66
CA MET A 393 -3.24 12.02 -22.42
C MET A 393 -1.90 11.57 -23.01
N MET A 394 -1.52 10.30 -22.89
CA MET A 394 -0.33 9.78 -23.59
C MET A 394 -0.42 10.00 -25.10
N LYS A 395 -1.57 9.67 -25.71
CA LYS A 395 -1.81 9.93 -27.13
C LYS A 395 -1.61 11.41 -27.47
N GLY A 396 -2.09 12.31 -26.62
CA GLY A 396 -1.92 13.76 -26.76
C GLY A 396 -0.46 14.22 -26.67
N ASN A 397 0.41 13.47 -26.00
CA ASN A 397 1.85 13.75 -25.85
C ASN A 397 2.70 13.05 -26.92
N LEU A 398 2.10 12.26 -27.80
CA LEU A 398 2.81 11.50 -28.82
C LEU A 398 2.97 12.30 -30.11
N SER A 399 4.13 12.20 -30.75
CA SER A 399 4.34 12.76 -32.09
C SER A 399 3.46 12.03 -33.12
N ILE A 400 3.26 12.61 -34.31
CA ILE A 400 2.33 12.08 -35.32
C ILE A 400 2.71 10.66 -35.78
N ASN A 401 4.02 10.40 -35.86
CA ASN A 401 4.58 9.10 -36.22
C ASN A 401 5.07 8.31 -35.01
N GLY A 402 4.84 8.84 -33.81
CA GLY A 402 5.31 8.24 -32.58
C GLY A 402 4.53 6.98 -32.21
N LEU A 403 5.14 6.21 -31.32
CA LEU A 403 4.61 4.97 -30.78
C LEU A 403 4.60 5.04 -29.26
N MET A 404 3.58 4.47 -28.63
CA MET A 404 3.58 4.21 -27.19
C MET A 404 3.59 2.71 -26.91
N VAL A 405 4.21 2.33 -25.80
CA VAL A 405 4.21 0.97 -25.27
C VAL A 405 3.94 1.03 -23.78
N THR A 406 3.20 0.07 -23.27
CA THR A 406 3.01 -0.14 -21.83
C THR A 406 3.19 -1.60 -21.49
N GLN A 407 3.77 -1.88 -20.34
CA GLN A 407 3.64 -3.20 -19.71
C GLN A 407 2.15 -3.44 -19.38
N ALA A 408 1.69 -4.68 -19.47
CA ALA A 408 0.27 -5.03 -19.38
C ALA A 408 -0.02 -6.27 -18.52
N THR A 409 0.81 -6.57 -17.53
CA THR A 409 0.74 -7.78 -16.68
C THR A 409 0.71 -9.09 -17.48
N SER A 410 0.42 -10.22 -16.82
CA SER A 410 0.48 -11.54 -17.45
C SER A 410 -0.80 -11.88 -18.25
N PRO A 411 -0.72 -12.23 -19.56
CA PRO A 411 -1.86 -12.74 -20.33
C PRO A 411 -2.33 -14.13 -19.89
N TYR A 412 -1.50 -14.88 -19.15
CA TYR A 412 -1.87 -16.18 -18.58
C TYR A 412 -2.49 -16.05 -17.18
N TYR A 413 -1.72 -15.61 -16.19
CA TYR A 413 -2.15 -15.46 -14.79
C TYR A 413 -3.22 -14.39 -14.57
N ALA A 414 -3.10 -13.23 -15.22
CA ALA A 414 -3.98 -12.08 -15.07
C ALA A 414 -4.69 -11.74 -16.40
N LYS A 415 -5.20 -12.78 -17.08
CA LYS A 415 -5.78 -12.71 -18.43
C LYS A 415 -6.75 -11.56 -18.64
N GLU A 416 -7.76 -11.41 -17.78
CA GLU A 416 -8.76 -10.35 -17.92
C GLU A 416 -8.15 -8.95 -17.73
N ALA A 417 -7.12 -8.82 -16.88
CA ALA A 417 -6.42 -7.56 -16.70
C ALA A 417 -5.61 -7.18 -17.96
N PHE A 418 -4.87 -8.13 -18.53
CA PHE A 418 -4.12 -7.94 -19.78
C PHE A 418 -5.03 -7.48 -20.93
N TRP A 419 -6.16 -8.16 -21.14
CA TRP A 419 -7.11 -7.79 -22.19
C TRP A 419 -7.88 -6.51 -21.86
N SER A 420 -8.13 -6.22 -20.58
CA SER A 420 -8.71 -4.94 -20.16
C SER A 420 -7.78 -3.79 -20.51
N ILE A 421 -6.47 -3.90 -20.24
CA ILE A 421 -5.47 -2.91 -20.63
C ILE A 421 -5.46 -2.73 -22.16
N THR A 422 -5.42 -3.84 -22.91
CA THR A 422 -5.47 -3.81 -24.38
C THR A 422 -6.71 -3.09 -24.91
N ASN A 423 -7.90 -3.42 -24.38
CA ASN A 423 -9.16 -2.80 -24.77
C ASN A 423 -9.23 -1.33 -24.36
N THR A 424 -8.59 -0.98 -23.25
CA THR A 424 -8.52 0.41 -22.76
C THR A 424 -7.65 1.27 -23.66
N VAL A 425 -6.49 0.76 -24.11
CA VAL A 425 -5.64 1.43 -25.10
C VAL A 425 -6.40 1.62 -26.42
N LYS A 426 -7.12 0.59 -26.90
CA LYS A 426 -7.99 0.72 -28.08
C LYS A 426 -9.07 1.81 -27.88
N ALA A 427 -9.73 1.81 -26.72
CA ALA A 427 -10.79 2.77 -26.39
C ALA A 427 -10.28 4.21 -26.21
N ALA A 428 -8.98 4.41 -25.96
CA ALA A 428 -8.35 5.73 -25.98
C ALA A 428 -8.24 6.34 -27.38
N GLY A 429 -8.49 5.55 -28.43
CA GLY A 429 -8.64 6.01 -29.80
C GLY A 429 -7.34 6.00 -30.61
N PHE A 430 -6.39 5.12 -30.30
CA PHE A 430 -5.24 4.87 -31.16
C PHE A 430 -5.68 4.22 -32.49
N GLY A 431 -4.97 4.52 -33.59
CA GLY A 431 -5.31 4.01 -34.92
C GLY A 431 -4.94 2.54 -35.12
N ALA A 432 -3.88 2.08 -34.45
CA ALA A 432 -3.48 0.68 -34.40
C ALA A 432 -2.97 0.32 -33.00
N VAL A 433 -3.34 -0.86 -32.51
CA VAL A 433 -2.95 -1.41 -31.20
C VAL A 433 -2.52 -2.87 -31.39
N VAL A 434 -1.37 -3.24 -30.84
CA VAL A 434 -0.82 -4.59 -30.89
C VAL A 434 -0.48 -5.07 -29.48
N PRO A 435 -1.25 -6.02 -28.93
CA PRO A 435 -0.84 -6.78 -27.76
C PRO A 435 0.26 -7.78 -28.17
N TYR A 436 1.22 -7.99 -27.28
CA TYR A 436 2.28 -8.99 -27.43
C TYR A 436 2.77 -9.46 -26.05
N HIS A 437 3.56 -10.52 -26.01
CA HIS A 437 4.04 -11.10 -24.76
C HIS A 437 5.41 -11.79 -24.91
N ALA A 438 6.07 -12.02 -23.78
CA ALA A 438 7.35 -12.72 -23.68
C ALA A 438 7.45 -13.50 -22.37
N ASP A 439 8.18 -14.61 -22.40
CA ASP A 439 8.46 -15.42 -21.21
C ASP A 439 9.64 -14.83 -20.41
N ILE A 440 9.34 -14.41 -19.19
CA ILE A 440 10.26 -13.79 -18.23
C ILE A 440 10.30 -14.71 -17.01
N PRO A 441 11.32 -15.56 -16.83
CA PRO A 441 11.30 -16.62 -15.81
C PRO A 441 10.95 -16.17 -14.38
N SER A 442 11.32 -14.96 -13.97
CA SER A 442 10.98 -14.41 -12.67
C SER A 442 9.52 -13.97 -12.52
N PHE A 443 8.82 -13.67 -13.63
CA PHE A 443 7.43 -13.21 -13.65
C PHE A 443 6.46 -14.23 -14.26
N GLY A 444 6.98 -15.17 -15.06
CA GLY A 444 6.23 -16.03 -15.97
C GLY A 444 5.96 -15.36 -17.32
N ASP A 445 4.83 -15.70 -17.93
CA ASP A 445 4.41 -15.10 -19.20
C ASP A 445 3.97 -13.65 -18.98
N TRP A 446 4.61 -12.71 -19.66
CA TRP A 446 4.41 -11.28 -19.41
C TRP A 446 3.99 -10.52 -20.66
N GLY A 447 2.97 -9.70 -20.51
CA GLY A 447 2.29 -9.00 -21.58
C GLY A 447 2.68 -7.54 -21.71
N PHE A 448 2.57 -7.04 -22.93
CA PHE A 448 2.80 -5.67 -23.32
C PHE A 448 1.75 -5.23 -24.35
N VAL A 449 1.49 -3.94 -24.42
CA VAL A 449 0.61 -3.36 -25.44
C VAL A 449 1.31 -2.17 -26.05
N MET A 450 1.51 -2.21 -27.37
CA MET A 450 1.98 -1.04 -28.13
C MET A 450 0.87 -0.46 -29.00
N ALA A 451 0.92 0.86 -29.20
CA ALA A 451 -0.06 1.56 -30.02
C ALA A 451 0.55 2.78 -30.72
N LYS A 452 -0.05 3.18 -31.84
CA LYS A 452 0.34 4.39 -32.58
C LYS A 452 -0.89 5.12 -33.11
N GLN A 453 -0.74 6.42 -33.40
CA GLN A 453 -1.84 7.25 -33.87
C GLN A 453 -2.31 6.84 -35.27
N SER A 454 -1.36 6.44 -36.13
CA SER A 454 -1.62 5.95 -37.48
C SER A 454 -2.33 4.60 -37.48
N SER A 455 -3.21 4.38 -38.47
CA SER A 455 -3.85 3.09 -38.72
C SER A 455 -3.00 2.15 -39.60
N VAL A 456 -1.79 2.57 -40.01
CA VAL A 456 -0.87 1.74 -40.78
C VAL A 456 -0.50 0.50 -39.95
N PRO A 457 -0.49 -0.72 -40.50
CA PRO A 457 -0.09 -1.92 -39.77
C PRO A 457 1.32 -1.84 -39.16
N PHE A 458 1.59 -2.69 -38.17
CA PHE A 458 2.91 -2.83 -37.57
C PHE A 458 3.73 -3.86 -38.34
N GLU A 459 4.72 -3.37 -39.09
CA GLU A 459 5.69 -4.16 -39.85
C GLU A 459 7.09 -4.00 -39.22
N PHE A 460 7.95 -4.99 -39.40
CA PHE A 460 9.34 -4.90 -38.96
C PHE A 460 10.16 -4.06 -39.95
N LYS A 461 10.65 -2.91 -39.48
CA LYS A 461 11.33 -1.87 -40.27
C LYS A 461 12.81 -1.75 -39.96
N ARG A 462 13.25 -2.24 -38.80
CA ARG A 462 14.65 -2.20 -38.37
C ARG A 462 15.15 -3.60 -38.04
N ALA A 463 16.43 -3.83 -38.29
CA ALA A 463 17.11 -5.02 -37.83
C ALA A 463 17.38 -4.92 -36.32
N LEU A 464 17.44 -6.08 -35.66
CA LEU A 464 17.89 -6.17 -34.28
C LEU A 464 19.39 -5.84 -34.19
N SER A 465 19.78 -5.10 -33.14
CA SER A 465 21.16 -4.77 -32.84
C SER A 465 21.38 -4.83 -31.34
N ASP A 466 22.47 -5.46 -30.92
CA ASP A 466 22.92 -5.53 -29.51
C ASP A 466 21.85 -6.04 -28.51
N VAL A 467 21.23 -7.18 -28.84
CA VAL A 467 20.23 -7.90 -28.03
C VAL A 467 20.75 -9.24 -27.56
N ARG A 468 20.27 -9.71 -26.39
CA ARG A 468 20.62 -10.99 -25.76
C ARG A 468 19.48 -12.00 -25.83
N TYR A 469 18.23 -11.54 -25.84
CA TYR A 469 17.04 -12.38 -25.83
C TYR A 469 16.34 -12.40 -27.19
N LEU A 470 16.08 -11.24 -27.79
CA LEU A 470 15.32 -11.15 -29.03
C LEU A 470 16.09 -11.69 -30.25
N ASN A 471 15.37 -12.32 -31.17
CA ASN A 471 15.83 -12.67 -32.51
C ASN A 471 14.66 -12.59 -33.51
N ASP A 472 14.96 -12.63 -34.81
CA ASP A 472 13.95 -12.44 -35.87
C ASP A 472 12.78 -13.42 -35.79
N ALA A 473 13.03 -14.67 -35.42
CA ALA A 473 11.98 -15.68 -35.27
C ALA A 473 11.05 -15.35 -34.10
N MET A 474 11.61 -14.87 -32.99
CA MET A 474 10.84 -14.49 -31.81
C MET A 474 9.95 -13.27 -32.04
N LEU A 475 10.43 -12.27 -32.81
CA LEU A 475 9.62 -11.09 -33.10
C LEU A 475 8.23 -11.43 -33.68
N SER A 476 8.16 -12.46 -34.53
CA SER A 476 6.88 -12.92 -35.08
C SER A 476 6.05 -13.68 -34.06
N SER A 477 6.67 -14.46 -33.16
CA SER A 477 5.95 -15.28 -32.18
C SER A 477 5.38 -14.48 -31.01
N MET A 478 5.99 -13.34 -30.65
CA MET A 478 5.55 -12.51 -29.51
C MET A 478 4.10 -12.01 -29.62
N ARG A 479 3.51 -12.01 -30.82
CA ARG A 479 2.10 -11.61 -31.04
C ARG A 479 1.12 -12.78 -31.05
N VAL A 480 1.58 -14.01 -30.75
CA VAL A 480 0.79 -15.24 -30.89
C VAL A 480 0.34 -15.74 -29.52
N PHE A 481 -0.95 -15.60 -29.24
CA PHE A 481 -1.56 -16.03 -27.98
C PHE A 481 -2.19 -17.42 -28.10
N GLY A 482 -2.10 -18.21 -27.03
CA GLY A 482 -2.86 -19.45 -26.88
C GLY A 482 -4.38 -19.18 -26.78
N SER A 483 -5.19 -20.17 -27.14
CA SER A 483 -6.66 -20.03 -27.07
C SER A 483 -7.19 -19.80 -25.66
N ASP A 484 -6.49 -20.32 -24.65
CA ASP A 484 -6.79 -20.15 -23.23
C ASP A 484 -6.40 -18.76 -22.70
N GLN A 485 -5.48 -18.09 -23.39
CA GLN A 485 -5.00 -16.75 -23.07
C GLN A 485 -5.86 -15.64 -23.67
N MET A 486 -6.82 -15.94 -24.54
CA MET A 486 -7.72 -14.95 -25.14
C MET A 486 -8.91 -14.63 -24.22
N SER A 487 -9.35 -13.37 -24.22
CA SER A 487 -10.60 -12.94 -23.57
C SER A 487 -11.39 -11.95 -24.42
N ASP A 488 -12.69 -12.21 -24.53
CA ASP A 488 -13.68 -11.30 -25.14
C ASP A 488 -14.53 -10.55 -24.10
N THR A 489 -14.34 -10.85 -22.80
CA THR A 489 -15.15 -10.31 -21.70
C THR A 489 -14.52 -9.12 -20.99
N ALA A 490 -13.22 -8.89 -21.20
CA ALA A 490 -12.47 -7.86 -20.50
C ALA A 490 -12.98 -6.44 -20.83
N GLU A 491 -13.52 -5.75 -19.83
CA GLU A 491 -14.04 -4.40 -19.97
C GLU A 491 -12.95 -3.32 -20.03
N VAL A 492 -13.31 -2.14 -20.55
CA VAL A 492 -12.45 -0.95 -20.55
C VAL A 492 -12.32 -0.37 -19.14
N ASN A 493 -11.09 -0.10 -18.72
CA ASN A 493 -10.76 0.55 -17.47
C ASN A 493 -10.95 2.08 -17.57
N MET A 494 -11.80 2.64 -16.71
CA MET A 494 -12.05 4.09 -16.64
C MET A 494 -11.81 4.61 -15.22
N LEU A 495 -11.53 5.92 -15.09
CA LEU A 495 -11.33 6.54 -13.77
C LEU A 495 -12.54 6.37 -12.82
N ASP A 496 -13.75 6.42 -13.36
CA ASP A 496 -15.02 6.27 -12.64
C ASP A 496 -15.44 4.80 -12.46
N LYS A 497 -14.94 3.91 -13.34
CA LYS A 497 -15.16 2.46 -13.29
C LYS A 497 -13.83 1.70 -13.38
N PRO A 498 -13.05 1.62 -12.28
CA PRO A 498 -11.70 1.03 -12.27
C PRO A 498 -11.74 -0.51 -12.21
N VAL A 499 -12.28 -1.15 -13.26
CA VAL A 499 -12.45 -2.62 -13.34
C VAL A 499 -11.13 -3.40 -13.27
N LEU A 500 -10.03 -2.76 -13.66
CA LEU A 500 -8.73 -3.42 -13.82
C LEU A 500 -8.19 -4.00 -12.52
N LEU A 501 -8.39 -3.31 -11.39
CA LEU A 501 -7.93 -3.79 -10.08
C LEU A 501 -8.58 -5.14 -9.74
N SER A 502 -9.89 -5.26 -9.96
CA SER A 502 -10.62 -6.50 -9.70
C SER A 502 -10.12 -7.64 -10.57
N TYR A 503 -9.94 -7.41 -11.87
CA TYR A 503 -9.41 -8.42 -12.79
C TYR A 503 -8.00 -8.88 -12.42
N TYR A 504 -7.15 -7.94 -12.01
CA TYR A 504 -5.79 -8.26 -11.56
C TYR A 504 -5.82 -9.16 -10.32
N LEU A 505 -6.55 -8.75 -9.27
CA LEU A 505 -6.62 -9.50 -8.01
C LEU A 505 -7.29 -10.88 -8.19
N GLU A 506 -8.31 -10.99 -9.05
CA GLU A 506 -8.99 -12.27 -9.32
C GLU A 506 -8.09 -13.26 -10.07
N GLY A 507 -7.29 -12.77 -11.02
CA GLY A 507 -6.33 -13.59 -11.76
C GLY A 507 -5.31 -14.24 -10.84
N TRP A 508 -4.59 -13.43 -10.05
CA TRP A 508 -3.53 -13.92 -9.17
C TRP A 508 -4.04 -14.82 -8.03
N ARG A 509 -5.26 -14.56 -7.53
CA ARG A 509 -5.90 -15.40 -6.50
C ARG A 509 -6.04 -16.86 -6.94
N THR A 510 -6.26 -17.12 -8.23
CA THR A 510 -6.43 -18.48 -8.76
C THR A 510 -5.12 -19.29 -8.70
N TYR A 511 -3.98 -18.60 -8.69
CA TYR A 511 -2.64 -19.22 -8.76
C TYR A 511 -1.85 -19.15 -7.45
N GLY A 512 -2.48 -18.71 -6.35
CA GLY A 512 -1.92 -18.81 -5.00
C GLY A 512 -0.86 -17.74 -4.66
N TYR A 513 -0.94 -16.57 -5.30
CA TYR A 513 -0.13 -15.39 -4.99
C TYR A 513 -0.95 -14.34 -4.22
#